data_AF-A0A6G0PY05-F1
#
_entry.id   AF-A0A6G0PY05-F1
#
_cell.length_a   1.000
_cell.length_b   1.000
_cell.length_c   1.000
_cell.angle_alpha   90.00
_cell.angle_beta   90.00
_cell.angle_gamma   90.00
#
_symmetry.space_group_name_H-M   'P 1'
#
loop_
_entity.id
_entity.type
_entity.pdbx_description
1 polymer ?
#
loop_
_entity_poly.entity_id
_entity_poly.type
_entity_poly.pdbx_seq_one_letter_code
_entity_poly.pdbx_strand_id
1 'polypeptide(L)'
;MAPIIQEPNDDLSARTHREYLAGVLETFGKALSDCVYLVDDNCSVNKLLATIMQVPLVGCASHRLNLAVRHHLEQYEEDLVIVQALMVKLRTLKQSATNR
;
A
#
# COMPACT_ATOMS: atom_id res chain seq x y z
N MET A 1 4.67 12.52 -4.17
CA MET A 1 4.68 11.32 -3.31
C MET A 1 5.33 11.72 -2.01
N ALA A 2 4.73 11.38 -0.86
CA ALA A 2 5.49 11.44 0.38
C ALA A 2 6.74 10.56 0.19
N PRO A 3 7.94 11.01 0.57
CA PRO A 3 9.12 10.17 0.51
C PRO A 3 8.83 8.94 1.37
N ILE A 4 8.85 7.76 0.74
CA ILE A 4 8.91 6.51 1.48
C ILE A 4 10.31 6.55 2.10
N ILE A 5 10.39 6.70 3.42
CA ILE A 5 11.64 6.62 4.16
C ILE A 5 12.06 5.16 4.12
N GLN A 6 12.63 4.72 3.00
CA GLN A 6 13.33 3.45 2.91
C GLN A 6 14.75 3.72 3.36
N GLU A 7 15.02 3.42 4.63
CA GLU A 7 16.40 3.35 5.09
C GLU A 7 17.11 2.19 4.34
N PRO A 8 18.42 2.30 4.06
CA PRO A 8 19.16 1.32 3.26
C PRO A 8 19.19 -0.11 3.85
N ASN A 9 18.61 -0.33 5.02
CA ASN A 9 18.50 -1.62 5.70
C ASN A 9 17.05 -1.94 6.15
N ASP A 10 16.05 -1.25 5.59
CA ASP A 10 14.64 -1.52 5.86
C ASP A 10 14.18 -2.75 5.07
N ASP A 11 14.04 -3.86 5.77
CA ASP A 11 13.60 -5.13 5.18
C ASP A 11 12.08 -5.15 4.87
N LEU A 12 11.36 -4.07 5.19
CA LEU A 12 9.91 -3.91 5.04
C LEU A 12 9.13 -5.09 5.63
N SER A 13 9.72 -5.75 6.63
CA SER A 13 9.12 -6.89 7.28
C SER A 13 8.02 -6.44 8.24
N ALA A 14 7.10 -7.35 8.55
CA ALA A 14 6.08 -7.10 9.55
C ALA A 14 6.67 -6.76 10.93
N ARG A 15 7.91 -7.19 11.22
CA ARG A 15 8.61 -6.87 12.47
C ARG A 15 9.13 -5.44 12.47
N THR A 16 9.79 -5.03 11.40
CA THR A 16 10.29 -3.65 11.23
C THR A 16 9.13 -2.65 11.23
N HIS A 17 8.02 -2.99 10.56
CA HIS A 17 6.81 -2.18 10.62
C HIS A 17 6.19 -2.10 12.03
N ARG A 18 6.21 -3.20 12.81
CA ARG A 18 5.74 -3.20 14.21
C ARG A 18 6.59 -2.25 15.05
N GLU A 19 7.91 -2.34 14.95
CA GLU A 19 8.84 -1.50 15.72
C GLU A 19 8.68 -0.02 15.36
N TYR A 20 8.58 0.27 14.07
CA TYR A 20 8.29 1.61 13.59
C TYR A 20 6.96 2.14 14.15
N LEU A 21 5.89 1.35 14.08
CA LEU A 21 4.58 1.75 14.58
C LEU A 21 4.61 1.98 16.10
N ALA A 22 5.35 1.16 16.86
CA ALA A 22 5.54 1.37 18.29
C ALA A 22 6.19 2.73 18.57
N GLY A 23 7.29 3.04 17.89
CA GLY A 23 7.98 4.32 18.03
C GLY A 23 7.10 5.51 17.66
N VAL A 24 6.30 5.41 16.59
CA VAL A 24 5.33 6.45 16.21
C VAL A 24 4.28 6.65 17.30
N LEU A 25 3.68 5.56 17.81
CA LEU A 25 2.66 5.65 18.86
C LEU A 25 3.20 6.26 20.16
N GLU A 26 4.45 5.95 20.52
CA GLU A 26 5.11 6.52 21.69
C GLU A 26 5.20 8.05 21.60
N THR A 27 5.39 8.63 20.41
CA THR A 27 5.36 10.10 20.24
C THR A 27 4.01 10.73 20.58
N PHE A 28 2.93 9.94 20.58
CA PHE A 28 1.58 10.34 20.98
C PHE A 28 1.20 9.84 22.39
N GLY A 29 2.14 9.27 23.15
CA GLY A 29 1.88 8.69 24.47
C GLY A 29 0.97 7.45 24.41
N LYS A 30 1.05 6.70 23.30
CA LYS A 30 0.30 5.46 23.06
C LYS A 30 1.24 4.27 22.93
N ALA A 31 0.73 3.08 23.24
CA ALA A 31 1.41 1.82 23.01
C ALA A 31 0.69 1.00 21.94
N LEU A 32 1.38 0.02 21.35
CA LEU A 32 0.73 -0.93 20.41
C LEU A 32 -0.45 -1.67 21.04
N SER A 33 -0.43 -1.89 22.36
CA SER A 33 -1.55 -2.49 23.10
C SER A 33 -2.81 -1.62 23.12
N ASP A 34 -2.70 -0.32 22.81
CA ASP A 34 -3.85 0.57 22.67
C ASP A 34 -4.53 0.43 21.30
N CYS A 35 -3.90 -0.24 20.35
CA CYS A 35 -4.50 -0.53 19.05
C CYS A 35 -5.53 -1.67 19.18
N VAL A 36 -6.75 -1.43 18.71
CA VAL A 36 -7.84 -2.42 18.76
C VAL A 36 -8.04 -3.16 17.44
N TYR A 37 -7.62 -2.57 16.31
CA TYR A 37 -7.61 -3.18 14.98
C TYR A 37 -6.60 -2.45 14.09
N LEU A 38 -6.16 -3.11 13.03
CA LEU A 38 -5.33 -2.53 11.97
C LEU A 38 -6.19 -2.30 10.73
N VAL A 39 -6.10 -1.14 10.08
CA VAL A 39 -6.75 -0.89 8.78
C VAL A 39 -5.70 -0.83 7.71
N ASP A 40 -5.66 -1.83 6.84
CA ASP A 40 -4.67 -1.90 5.77
C ASP A 40 -5.16 -2.74 4.59
N ASP A 41 -4.37 -2.81 3.52
CA ASP A 41 -4.61 -3.74 2.44
C ASP A 41 -4.39 -5.21 2.87
N ASN A 42 -4.83 -6.14 2.02
CA ASN A 42 -4.81 -7.58 2.32
C ASN A 42 -3.45 -8.25 2.03
N CYS A 43 -2.35 -7.47 2.01
CA CYS A 43 -1.00 -7.97 1.73
C CYS A 43 -0.51 -8.93 2.83
N SER A 44 0.41 -9.84 2.48
CA SER A 44 1.01 -10.81 3.40
C SER A 44 1.70 -10.16 4.59
N VAL A 45 2.42 -9.05 4.37
CA VAL A 45 3.10 -8.29 5.43
C VAL A 45 2.10 -7.72 6.43
N ASN A 46 1.00 -7.14 5.94
CA ASN A 46 -0.04 -6.52 6.78
C ASN A 46 -0.84 -7.57 7.56
N LYS A 47 -1.11 -8.73 6.96
CA LYS A 47 -1.69 -9.88 7.66
C LYS A 47 -0.78 -10.36 8.80
N LEU A 48 0.51 -10.49 8.52
CA LEU A 48 1.48 -10.92 9.52
C LEU A 48 1.64 -9.87 10.62
N LEU A 49 1.64 -8.58 10.28
CA LEU A 49 1.68 -7.48 11.24
C LEU A 49 0.48 -7.52 12.19
N ALA A 50 -0.75 -7.64 11.65
CA ALA A 50 -1.95 -7.79 12.47
C ALA A 50 -1.88 -9.02 13.39
N THR A 51 -1.34 -10.14 12.87
CA THR A 51 -1.12 -11.36 13.66
C THR A 51 -0.12 -11.12 14.81
N ILE A 52 1.00 -10.45 14.53
CA ILE A 52 2.02 -10.11 15.53
C ILE A 52 1.48 -9.11 16.58
N MET A 53 0.62 -8.18 16.16
CA MET A 53 -0.06 -7.24 17.04
C MET A 53 -1.24 -7.87 17.80
N GLN A 54 -1.68 -9.06 17.40
CA GLN A 54 -2.85 -9.76 17.96
C GLN A 54 -4.15 -8.96 17.83
N VAL A 55 -4.32 -8.22 16.73
CA VAL A 55 -5.52 -7.43 16.46
C VAL A 55 -6.15 -7.82 15.12
N PRO A 56 -7.47 -7.61 14.93
CA PRO A 56 -8.10 -7.84 13.63
C PRO A 56 -7.52 -6.94 12.54
N LEU A 57 -7.37 -7.48 11.33
CA LEU A 57 -7.09 -6.70 10.11
C LEU A 57 -8.41 -6.36 9.42
N VAL A 58 -8.71 -5.07 9.35
CA VAL A 58 -9.84 -4.51 8.61
C VAL A 58 -9.34 -4.05 7.25
N GLY A 59 -9.92 -4.60 6.18
CA GLY A 59 -9.54 -4.22 4.82
C GLY A 59 -9.73 -2.72 4.57
N CYS A 60 -8.75 -2.09 3.93
CA CYS A 60 -8.79 -0.66 3.64
C CYS A 60 -9.94 -0.27 2.68
N ALA A 61 -10.47 0.93 2.86
CA ALA A 61 -11.55 1.45 2.03
C ALA A 61 -11.14 1.62 0.56
N SER A 62 -9.86 1.94 0.31
CA SER A 62 -9.30 2.04 -1.04
C SER A 62 -9.31 0.70 -1.78
N HIS A 63 -9.08 -0.42 -1.09
CA HIS A 63 -9.20 -1.75 -1.71
C HIS A 63 -10.64 -2.04 -2.13
N ARG A 64 -11.62 -1.75 -1.25
CA ARG A 64 -13.05 -1.89 -1.60
C ARG A 64 -13.45 -0.99 -2.77
N LEU A 65 -12.98 0.26 -2.78
CA LEU A 65 -13.21 1.19 -3.88
C LEU A 65 -12.61 0.66 -5.19
N ASN A 66 -11.37 0.16 -5.16
CA ASN A 66 -10.73 -0.41 -6.33
C ASN A 66 -11.49 -1.62 -6.87
N LEU A 67 -12.06 -2.48 -6.01
CA LEU A 67 -12.93 -3.57 -6.45
C LEU A 67 -14.22 -3.05 -7.11
N ALA A 68 -14.86 -2.05 -6.53
CA ALA A 68 -16.06 -1.45 -7.11
C ALA A 68 -15.78 -0.79 -8.47
N VAL A 69 -14.65 -0.08 -8.58
CA VAL A 69 -14.20 0.55 -9.84
C VAL A 69 -13.90 -0.51 -10.89
N ARG A 70 -13.21 -1.61 -10.54
CA ARG A 70 -12.97 -2.71 -11.46
C ARG A 70 -14.27 -3.28 -12.00
N HIS A 71 -15.22 -3.57 -11.12
CA HIS A 71 -16.52 -4.09 -11.52
C HIS A 71 -17.28 -3.13 -12.43
N HIS A 72 -17.28 -1.84 -12.10
CA HIS A 72 -17.92 -0.80 -12.93
C HIS A 72 -17.31 -0.72 -14.34
N LEU A 73 -16.00 -0.95 -14.45
CA LEU A 73 -15.25 -0.84 -15.69
C LEU A 73 -15.21 -2.12 -16.51
N GLU A 74 -15.80 -3.23 -16.06
CA GLU A 74 -15.84 -4.52 -16.79
C GLU A 74 -16.41 -4.36 -18.21
N GLN A 75 -17.43 -3.51 -18.39
CA GLN A 75 -18.02 -3.24 -19.70
C GLN A 75 -17.13 -2.43 -20.66
N TYR A 76 -16.04 -1.84 -20.16
CA TYR A 76 -15.11 -1.00 -20.94
C TYR A 76 -13.74 -1.68 -21.13
N GLU A 77 -13.67 -3.01 -21.05
CA GLU A 77 -12.41 -3.75 -21.08
C GLU A 77 -11.57 -3.47 -22.33
N GLU A 78 -12.20 -3.37 -23.51
CA GLU A 78 -11.50 -3.05 -24.76
C GLU A 78 -10.86 -1.65 -24.73
N ASP A 79 -11.59 -0.65 -24.24
CA ASP A 79 -11.09 0.72 -24.09
C ASP A 79 -9.94 0.77 -23.07
N LEU A 80 -10.07 0.02 -21.96
CA LEU A 80 -9.00 -0.08 -20.96
C LEU A 80 -7.71 -0.66 -21.54
N VAL A 81 -7.80 -1.64 -22.44
CA VAL A 81 -6.62 -2.19 -23.14
C VAL A 81 -5.94 -1.11 -23.99
N ILE A 82 -6.71 -0.31 -24.72
CA ILE A 82 -6.17 0.79 -25.55
C ILE A 82 -5.51 1.85 -24.67
N VAL A 83 -6.19 2.28 -23.61
CA VAL A 83 -5.66 3.27 -22.65
C VAL A 83 -4.38 2.74 -21.99
N GLN A 84 -4.36 1.47 -21.58
CA GLN A 84 -3.17 0.86 -20.99
C GLN A 84 -1.98 0.85 -21.96
N ALA A 85 -2.21 0.47 -23.22
CA ALA A 85 -1.18 0.48 -24.25
C ALA A 85 -0.61 1.90 -24.48
N LEU A 86 -1.49 2.90 -24.52
CA LEU A 86 -1.09 4.31 -24.64
C LEU A 86 -0.27 4.77 -23.44
N MET A 87 -0.72 4.48 -22.21
CA MET A 87 0.00 4.85 -20.98
C MET A 87 1.40 4.23 -20.92
N VAL A 88 1.55 2.96 -21.31
CA VAL A 88 2.86 2.29 -21.38
C VAL A 88 3.79 3.00 -22.37
N LYS A 89 3.29 3.34 -23.56
CA LYS A 89 4.08 4.04 -24.59
C LYS A 89 4.50 5.45 -24.16
N LEU A 90 3.60 6.20 -23.53
CA LEU A 90 3.92 7.54 -23.02
C LEU A 90 4.94 7.49 -21.87
N ARG A 91 4.83 6.48 -20.99
CA ARG A 91 5.78 6.27 -19.90
C ARG A 91 7.20 6.00 -20.41
N THR A 92 7.37 5.16 -21.43
CA THR A 92 8.70 4.83 -21.98
C THR A 92 9.33 6.02 -22.70
N LEU A 93 8.55 6.78 -23.46
CA LEU A 93 9.03 8.00 -24.14
C LEU A 93 9.55 9.05 -23.15
N LYS A 94 8.87 9.21 -22.00
CA LYS A 94 9.31 10.10 -20.93
C LYS A 94 10.68 9.68 -20.37
N GLN A 95 10.92 8.39 -20.20
CA GLN A 95 12.19 7.89 -19.67
C GLN A 95 13.37 8.10 -20.64
N SER A 96 13.13 8.01 -21.95
CA SER A 96 14.15 8.31 -22.97
C SER A 96 14.54 9.78 -23.06
N ALA A 97 13.69 10.71 -22.60
CA ALA A 97 14.01 12.13 -22.54
C ALA A 97 14.80 12.52 -21.28
N THR A 98 14.72 11.73 -20.21
CA THR A 98 15.46 11.95 -18.95
C THR A 98 16.86 11.30 -18.94
N ASN A 99 17.11 10.30 -19.79
CA ASN A 99 18.40 9.63 -19.94
C ASN A 99 19.30 10.24 -21.04
N ARG A 100 19.16 11.54 -21.34
CA ARG A 100 20.07 12.29 -22.22
C ARG A 100 20.78 13.38 -21.45
#